data_AF-A0A8J2X252-F1
#
_entry.id   AF-A0A8J2X252-F1
#
_cell.length_a   1.000
_cell.length_b   1.000
_cell.length_c   1.000
_cell.angle_alpha   90.00
_cell.angle_beta   90.00
_cell.angle_gamma   90.00
#
_symmetry.space_group_name_H-M   'P 1'
#
loop_
_entity.id
_entity.type
_entity.pdbx_description
1 polymer ?
#
loop_
_entity_poly.entity_id
_entity_poly.type
_entity_poly.pdbx_seq_one_letter_code
_entity_poly.pdbx_strand_id
1 'polypeptide(L)'
;MLRFLAWPPAADPHLEGTHTWRVTPSRRDDGLARTHITSLLSITMALVEPELFIKIFCVVMGMYGLQMLAVPAKMVTDHFDAPATPLLQFWIRGSSCAFLTIVYLVKFKLATEDAVPVALAMSVACGALYPWNAKFGYLSPGLPTKYPMHYVPEVLMLALSCLGIAAMM
;
A
#
# COMPACT_ATOMS: atom_id res chain seq x y z
N MET A 1 -33.44 -7.38 17.78
CA MET A 1 -34.23 -8.16 16.82
C MET A 1 -33.91 -7.64 15.43
N LEU A 2 -32.92 -8.22 14.76
CA LEU A 2 -32.45 -7.82 13.43
C LEU A 2 -32.59 -9.05 12.53
N ARG A 3 -33.56 -9.01 11.61
CA ARG A 3 -33.78 -10.06 10.61
C ARG A 3 -32.90 -9.75 9.41
N PHE A 4 -31.86 -10.54 9.21
CA PHE A 4 -31.13 -10.56 7.95
C PHE A 4 -31.99 -11.26 6.89
N LEU A 5 -32.11 -10.60 5.74
CA LEU A 5 -32.77 -11.11 4.53
C LEU A 5 -32.12 -12.44 4.10
N ALA A 6 -32.96 -13.40 3.78
CA ALA A 6 -32.57 -14.66 3.18
C ALA A 6 -32.03 -14.45 1.76
N TRP A 7 -30.88 -15.07 1.50
CA TRP A 7 -30.25 -15.26 0.20
C TRP A 7 -31.07 -16.25 -0.66
N PRO A 8 -31.30 -16.02 -1.97
CA PRO A 8 -31.96 -17.02 -2.81
C PRO A 8 -31.03 -18.20 -3.16
N PRO A 9 -31.57 -19.43 -3.31
CA PRO A 9 -30.79 -20.65 -3.48
C PRO A 9 -30.13 -20.79 -4.86
N ALA A 10 -29.09 -21.64 -4.89
CA ALA A 10 -28.26 -22.00 -6.04
C ALA A 10 -29.07 -22.52 -7.24
N ALA A 11 -28.62 -22.18 -8.45
CA ALA A 11 -29.14 -22.73 -9.70
C ALA A 11 -28.77 -24.21 -9.86
N ASP A 12 -29.76 -24.99 -10.31
CA ASP A 12 -29.78 -26.45 -10.49
C ASP A 12 -28.87 -26.92 -11.65
N PRO A 13 -28.06 -27.98 -11.47
CA PRO A 13 -27.16 -28.53 -12.48
C PRO A 13 -27.81 -29.65 -13.33
N HIS A 14 -28.73 -29.33 -14.25
CA HIS A 14 -29.19 -30.30 -15.25
C HIS A 14 -29.59 -29.65 -16.58
N LEU A 15 -28.68 -29.64 -17.55
CA LEU A 15 -29.02 -29.70 -18.98
C LEU A 15 -28.05 -30.65 -19.69
N GLU A 16 -28.59 -31.82 -20.00
CA GLU A 16 -27.97 -32.90 -20.77
C GLU A 16 -27.83 -32.53 -22.27
N GLY A 17 -26.70 -32.94 -22.83
CA GLY A 17 -26.56 -33.58 -24.14
C GLY A 17 -27.33 -33.04 -25.35
N THR A 18 -26.61 -32.38 -26.26
CA THR A 18 -26.87 -32.53 -27.71
C THR A 18 -25.56 -32.69 -28.48
N HIS A 19 -25.48 -33.80 -29.21
CA HIS A 19 -24.42 -34.15 -30.15
C HIS A 19 -24.45 -33.19 -31.34
N THR A 20 -23.35 -32.48 -31.60
CA THR A 20 -23.10 -31.86 -32.90
C THR A 20 -21.66 -32.11 -33.36
N TRP A 21 -21.58 -32.66 -34.56
CA TRP A 21 -20.45 -33.02 -35.42
C TRP A 21 -19.10 -32.32 -35.19
N ARG A 22 -18.06 -33.15 -35.15
CA ARG A 22 -16.64 -32.79 -35.22
C ARG A 22 -16.34 -32.07 -36.54
N VAL A 23 -15.95 -30.81 -36.45
CA VAL A 23 -15.12 -30.15 -37.47
C VAL A 23 -13.71 -30.12 -36.92
N THR A 24 -12.82 -30.93 -37.49
CA THR A 24 -11.38 -30.85 -37.23
C THR A 24 -10.88 -29.56 -37.87
N PRO A 25 -10.35 -28.58 -37.11
CA PRO A 25 -9.69 -27.45 -37.74
C PRO A 25 -8.43 -27.99 -38.41
N SER A 26 -8.31 -27.79 -39.72
CA SER A 26 -7.06 -27.99 -40.43
C SER A 26 -6.02 -27.10 -39.75
N ARG A 27 -4.98 -27.73 -39.21
CA ARG A 27 -3.74 -27.11 -38.73
C ARG A 27 -3.22 -26.13 -39.80
N ARG A 28 -3.51 -24.84 -39.62
CA ARG A 28 -2.75 -23.75 -40.21
C ARG A 28 -2.01 -23.08 -39.07
N ASP A 29 -0.71 -22.96 -39.28
CA ASP A 29 0.28 -22.47 -38.34
C ASP A 29 0.14 -20.95 -38.17
N ASP A 30 -0.87 -20.51 -37.43
CA ASP A 30 -1.12 -19.08 -37.16
C ASP A 30 -0.49 -18.65 -35.82
N GLY A 31 0.17 -19.58 -35.12
CA GLY A 31 0.70 -19.42 -33.76
C GLY A 31 2.08 -18.74 -33.65
N LEU A 32 2.77 -18.43 -34.75
CA LEU A 32 4.09 -17.79 -34.70
C LEU A 32 4.04 -16.26 -34.80
N ALA A 33 2.98 -15.68 -35.37
CA ALA A 33 2.94 -14.25 -35.67
C ALA A 33 2.29 -13.38 -34.58
N ARG A 34 1.48 -13.96 -33.68
CA ARG A 34 0.80 -13.20 -32.61
C ARG A 34 1.58 -13.09 -31.29
N THR A 35 2.58 -13.94 -31.09
CA THR A 35 3.30 -14.02 -29.81
C THR A 35 4.43 -13.00 -29.69
N HIS A 36 4.79 -12.33 -30.79
CA HIS A 36 5.94 -11.42 -30.83
C HIS A 36 5.62 -9.92 -30.91
N ILE A 37 4.34 -9.52 -31.06
CA ILE A 37 3.98 -8.10 -31.17
C ILE A 37 3.48 -7.51 -29.83
N THR A 38 3.08 -8.32 -28.86
CA THR A 38 2.71 -7.84 -27.51
C THR A 38 3.90 -7.58 -26.58
N SER A 39 5.14 -7.87 -27.01
CA SER A 39 6.35 -7.79 -26.17
C SER A 39 7.25 -6.59 -26.46
N LEU A 40 6.76 -5.55 -27.14
CA LEU A 40 7.54 -4.33 -27.42
C LEU A 40 7.06 -3.10 -26.65
N LEU A 41 6.13 -3.28 -25.71
CA LEU A 41 5.50 -2.20 -24.93
C LEU A 41 5.77 -2.30 -23.41
N SER A 42 6.69 -3.16 -22.97
CA SER A 42 7.00 -3.32 -21.55
C SER A 42 8.51 -3.44 -21.34
N ILE A 43 9.20 -2.32 -21.52
CA ILE A 43 10.53 -2.10 -20.92
C ILE A 43 10.43 -0.79 -20.13
N THR A 44 9.57 -0.80 -19.11
CA THR A 44 9.79 0.01 -17.92
C THR A 44 10.65 -0.85 -17.00
N MET A 45 11.97 -0.67 -17.09
CA MET A 45 12.87 -1.30 -16.12
C MET A 45 12.78 -0.48 -14.84
N ALA A 46 12.00 -0.98 -13.89
CA ALA A 46 11.95 -0.43 -12.55
C ALA A 46 13.38 -0.27 -12.04
N LEU A 47 13.76 0.97 -11.75
CA LEU A 47 15.09 1.31 -11.21
C LEU A 47 15.29 0.66 -9.84
N VAL A 48 14.19 0.27 -9.19
CA VAL A 48 14.13 -0.48 -7.94
C VAL A 48 13.23 -1.68 -8.14
N GLU A 49 13.68 -2.86 -7.71
CA GLU A 49 12.86 -4.07 -7.75
C GLU A 49 11.54 -3.87 -6.95
N PRO A 50 10.36 -4.10 -7.55
CA PRO A 50 9.06 -3.92 -6.90
C PRO A 50 8.93 -4.62 -5.54
N GLU A 51 9.39 -5.85 -5.44
CA GLU A 51 9.34 -6.61 -4.19
C GLU A 51 10.25 -6.04 -3.11
N LEU A 52 11.40 -5.47 -3.49
CA LEU A 52 12.31 -4.80 -2.56
C LEU A 52 11.65 -3.56 -1.98
N PHE A 53 11.02 -2.74 -2.82
CA PHE A 53 10.27 -1.58 -2.35
C PHE A 53 9.15 -1.98 -1.36
N ILE A 54 8.35 -3.01 -1.69
CA ILE A 54 7.30 -3.53 -0.81
C ILE A 54 7.87 -3.97 0.54
N LYS A 55 9.00 -4.69 0.54
CA LYS A 55 9.68 -5.11 1.79
C LYS A 55 10.11 -3.90 2.62
N ILE A 56 10.75 -2.90 2.01
CA ILE A 56 11.19 -1.68 2.69
C ILE A 56 9.99 -0.93 3.27
N PHE A 57 8.93 -0.74 2.48
CA PHE A 57 7.69 -0.10 2.93
C PHE A 57 7.09 -0.83 4.14
N CYS A 58 6.99 -2.15 4.09
CA CYS A 58 6.41 -2.95 5.17
C CYS A 58 7.23 -2.86 6.47
N VAL A 59 8.56 -2.85 6.35
CA VAL A 59 9.45 -2.66 7.51
C VAL A 59 9.23 -1.28 8.13
N VAL A 60 9.23 -0.22 7.32
CA VAL A 60 9.08 1.15 7.86
C VAL A 60 7.69 1.34 8.48
N MET A 61 6.64 1.06 7.73
CA MET A 61 5.26 1.26 8.21
C MET A 61 4.92 0.32 9.37
N GLY A 62 5.46 -0.91 9.36
CA GLY A 62 5.30 -1.86 10.45
C GLY A 62 5.98 -1.38 11.73
N MET A 63 7.23 -0.90 11.63
CA MET A 63 7.94 -0.35 12.78
C MET A 63 7.25 0.89 13.35
N TYR A 64 6.81 1.82 12.49
CA TYR A 64 6.03 2.98 12.93
C TYR A 64 4.71 2.57 13.57
N GLY A 65 3.96 1.65 12.97
CA GLY A 65 2.71 1.12 13.54
C GLY A 65 2.92 0.49 14.91
N LEU A 66 3.96 -0.32 15.08
CA LEU A 66 4.32 -0.92 16.37
C LEU A 66 4.74 0.14 17.41
N GLN A 67 5.51 1.15 17.02
CA GLN A 67 5.89 2.25 17.91
C GLN A 67 4.69 3.09 18.35
N MET A 68 3.77 3.39 17.42
CA MET A 68 2.52 4.08 17.74
C MET A 68 1.67 3.29 18.74
N LEU A 69 1.66 1.95 18.66
CA LEU A 69 0.93 1.10 19.59
C LEU A 69 1.62 1.02 20.96
N ALA A 70 2.91 0.70 20.98
CA ALA A 70 3.65 0.35 22.20
C ALA A 70 4.21 1.57 22.94
N VAL A 71 4.68 2.58 22.21
CA VAL A 71 5.39 3.75 22.76
C VAL A 71 4.86 5.07 22.17
N PRO A 72 3.53 5.33 22.19
CA PRO A 72 2.92 6.49 21.54
C PRO A 72 3.45 7.83 22.05
N ALA A 73 3.89 7.91 23.30
CA ALA A 73 4.45 9.13 23.86
C ALA A 73 5.71 9.58 23.10
N LYS A 74 6.56 8.62 22.71
CA LYS A 74 7.82 8.89 22.00
C LYS A 74 7.59 9.46 20.60
N MET A 75 6.47 9.11 19.97
CA MET A 75 6.08 9.66 18.65
C MET A 75 5.89 11.18 18.68
N VAL A 76 5.61 11.74 19.87
CA VAL A 76 5.46 13.19 20.07
C VAL A 76 6.77 13.76 20.63
N THR A 77 7.23 13.25 21.76
CA THR A 77 8.32 13.89 22.53
C THR A 77 9.67 13.87 21.83
N ASP A 78 9.87 12.95 20.89
CA ASP A 78 11.12 12.87 20.14
C ASP A 78 11.14 13.86 18.96
N HIS A 79 9.97 14.22 18.44
CA HIS A 79 9.82 15.01 17.22
C HIS A 79 9.26 16.40 17.45
N PHE A 80 8.75 16.71 18.64
CA PHE A 80 8.15 17.99 19.00
C PHE A 80 8.52 18.42 20.41
N ASP A 81 8.69 19.71 20.63
CA ASP A 81 8.79 20.33 21.95
C ASP A 81 7.38 20.54 22.54
N ALA A 82 6.65 19.43 22.70
CA ALA A 82 5.29 19.39 23.20
C ALA A 82 5.05 18.15 24.08
N PRO A 83 4.16 18.23 25.09
CA PRO A 83 3.85 17.09 25.93
C PRO A 83 3.00 16.04 25.19
N ALA A 84 3.30 14.77 25.39
CA ALA A 84 2.45 13.66 24.94
C ALA A 84 1.24 13.48 25.89
N THR A 85 0.20 14.29 25.71
CA THR A 85 -1.01 14.20 26.54
C THR A 85 -1.69 12.83 26.42
N PRO A 86 -2.47 12.38 27.43
CA PRO A 86 -3.19 11.11 27.37
C PRO A 86 -4.12 11.00 26.14
N LEU A 87 -4.80 12.10 25.78
CA LEU A 87 -5.67 12.15 24.60
C LEU A 87 -4.88 11.99 23.30
N LEU A 88 -3.73 12.64 23.17
CA LEU A 88 -2.88 12.50 22.00
C LEU A 88 -2.33 11.07 21.88
N GLN A 89 -1.88 10.48 23.00
CA GLN A 89 -1.44 9.09 23.01
C GLN A 89 -2.56 8.10 22.64
N PHE A 90 -3.81 8.37 23.04
CA PHE A 90 -4.97 7.56 22.65
C PHE A 90 -5.14 7.53 21.11
N TRP A 91 -5.11 8.70 20.47
CA TRP A 91 -5.24 8.79 19.00
C TRP A 91 -4.04 8.20 18.25
N ILE A 92 -2.83 8.34 18.79
CA ILE A 92 -1.64 7.72 18.22
C ILE A 92 -1.75 6.19 18.29
N ARG A 93 -2.16 5.61 19.43
CA ARG A 93 -2.41 4.17 19.51
C ARG A 93 -3.49 3.73 18.53
N GLY A 94 -4.59 4.49 18.41
CA GLY A 94 -5.63 4.20 17.43
C GLY A 94 -5.11 4.21 15.99
N SER A 95 -4.20 5.13 15.67
CA SER A 95 -3.59 5.22 14.33
C SER A 95 -2.80 3.98 13.95
N SER A 96 -2.21 3.27 14.93
CA SER A 96 -1.48 2.02 14.68
C SER A 96 -2.31 0.97 13.92
N CYS A 97 -3.63 0.94 14.11
CA CYS A 97 -4.52 0.05 13.38
C CYS A 97 -4.37 0.23 11.87
N ALA A 98 -4.38 1.47 11.36
CA ALA A 98 -4.25 1.73 9.94
C ALA A 98 -2.87 1.32 9.39
N PHE A 99 -1.79 1.63 10.11
CA PHE A 99 -0.42 1.28 9.70
C PHE A 99 -0.19 -0.24 9.69
N LEU A 100 -0.67 -0.96 10.70
CA LEU A 100 -0.52 -2.41 10.76
C LEU A 100 -1.44 -3.12 9.76
N THR A 101 -2.65 -2.61 9.53
CA THR A 101 -3.56 -3.13 8.50
C THR A 101 -2.98 -2.93 7.10
N ILE A 102 -2.41 -1.77 6.77
CA ILE A 102 -1.86 -1.57 5.42
C ILE A 102 -0.66 -2.47 5.17
N VAL A 103 0.19 -2.70 6.18
CA VAL A 103 1.29 -3.68 6.10
C VAL A 103 0.75 -5.08 5.84
N TYR A 104 -0.30 -5.50 6.56
CA TYR A 104 -0.92 -6.81 6.34
C TYR A 104 -1.45 -6.96 4.91
N LEU A 105 -2.15 -5.94 4.39
CA LEU A 105 -2.73 -5.97 3.06
C LEU A 105 -1.63 -6.01 1.98
N VAL A 106 -0.69 -5.06 2.03
CA VAL A 106 0.41 -4.93 1.07
C VAL A 106 1.31 -6.16 1.08
N LYS A 107 1.55 -6.78 2.25
CA LYS A 107 2.46 -7.92 2.35
C LYS A 107 1.83 -9.26 2.00
N PHE A 108 0.56 -9.47 2.35
CA PHE A 108 -0.05 -10.81 2.34
C PHE A 108 -1.30 -10.95 1.46
N LYS A 109 -1.86 -9.85 0.95
CA LYS A 109 -3.15 -9.88 0.25
C LYS A 109 -3.10 -9.35 -1.17
N LEU A 110 -2.27 -8.35 -1.44
CA LEU A 110 -2.16 -7.76 -2.75
C LEU A 110 -1.11 -8.48 -3.61
N ALA A 111 -1.38 -8.59 -4.90
CA ALA A 111 -0.37 -8.92 -5.89
C ALA A 111 0.63 -7.75 -6.00
N THR A 112 1.86 -8.03 -6.42
CA THR A 112 2.93 -7.02 -6.50
C THR A 112 2.53 -5.80 -7.33
N GLU A 113 1.81 -6.02 -8.44
CA GLU A 113 1.32 -4.96 -9.34
C GLU A 113 0.39 -3.95 -8.66
N ASP A 114 -0.43 -4.40 -7.70
CA ASP A 114 -1.32 -3.53 -6.91
C ASP A 114 -0.66 -3.02 -5.62
N ALA A 115 0.26 -3.81 -5.06
CA ALA A 115 0.93 -3.51 -3.81
C ALA A 115 1.86 -2.29 -3.94
N VAL A 116 2.60 -2.15 -5.05
CA VAL A 116 3.48 -1.00 -5.29
C VAL A 116 2.72 0.33 -5.31
N PRO A 117 1.68 0.53 -6.14
CA PRO A 117 0.97 1.81 -6.18
C PRO A 117 0.27 2.13 -4.86
N VAL A 118 -0.26 1.12 -4.15
CA VAL A 118 -0.85 1.31 -2.81
C VAL A 118 0.22 1.75 -1.79
N ALA A 119 1.39 1.10 -1.78
CA ALA A 119 2.49 1.45 -0.89
C ALA A 119 3.06 2.85 -1.20
N LEU A 120 3.16 3.22 -2.48
CA LEU A 120 3.56 4.57 -2.89
C LEU A 120 2.52 5.61 -2.43
N ALA A 121 1.23 5.39 -2.72
CA ALA A 121 0.16 6.29 -2.33
C ALA A 121 0.14 6.52 -0.82
N MET A 122 0.28 5.46 -0.03
CA MET A 122 0.36 5.55 1.43
C MET A 122 1.62 6.31 1.87
N SER A 123 2.76 6.09 1.22
CA SER A 123 4.01 6.81 1.54
C SER A 123 3.89 8.32 1.32
N VAL A 124 3.35 8.72 0.18
CA VAL A 124 3.12 10.14 -0.14
C VAL A 124 2.09 10.75 0.80
N ALA A 125 0.98 10.06 1.07
CA ALA A 125 -0.06 10.52 1.98
C ALA A 125 0.48 10.68 3.41
N CYS A 126 1.27 9.72 3.91
CA CYS A 126 1.91 9.83 5.22
C CYS A 126 2.89 11.00 5.27
N GLY A 127 3.76 11.15 4.26
CA GLY A 127 4.67 12.30 4.18
C GLY A 127 3.91 13.63 4.23
N ALA A 128 2.87 13.75 3.42
CA ALA A 128 2.07 14.96 3.27
C ALA A 128 1.16 15.26 4.47
N LEU A 129 0.69 14.26 5.22
CA LEU A 129 -0.18 14.54 6.37
C LEU A 129 0.60 14.67 7.69
N TYR A 130 1.79 14.06 7.77
CA TYR A 130 2.61 14.04 8.98
C TYR A 130 3.86 14.94 8.85
N PRO A 131 5.08 14.44 8.53
CA PRO A 131 6.30 15.23 8.72
C PRO A 131 6.36 16.48 7.85
N TRP A 132 5.86 16.45 6.61
CA TRP A 132 5.91 17.64 5.76
C TRP A 132 4.85 18.68 6.15
N ASN A 133 3.68 18.25 6.61
CA ASN A 133 2.71 19.17 7.20
C ASN A 133 3.27 19.82 8.46
N ALA A 134 3.94 19.06 9.32
CA ALA A 134 4.57 19.59 10.53
C ALA A 134 5.70 20.59 10.22
N LYS A 135 6.51 20.31 9.20
CA LYS A 135 7.60 21.19 8.75
C LYS A 135 7.10 22.47 8.08
N PHE A 136 6.22 22.34 7.09
CA PHE A 136 5.83 23.44 6.21
C PHE A 136 4.55 24.15 6.67
N GLY A 137 3.78 23.55 7.59
CA GLY A 137 2.65 24.18 8.26
C GLY A 137 1.43 24.45 7.37
N TYR A 138 1.26 23.76 6.23
CA TYR A 138 0.17 24.05 5.30
C TYR A 138 -1.21 23.56 5.75
N LEU A 139 -1.32 22.60 6.68
CA LEU A 139 -2.58 22.26 7.37
C LEU A 139 -2.53 22.57 8.87
N SER A 140 -1.35 22.45 9.48
CA SER A 140 -1.13 22.64 10.91
C SER A 140 0.01 23.63 11.15
N PRO A 141 -0.24 24.95 11.03
CA PRO A 141 0.80 25.96 11.14
C PRO A 141 1.36 26.04 12.57
N GLY A 142 2.68 26.28 12.67
CA GLY A 142 3.34 26.61 13.93
C GLY A 142 3.57 25.44 14.90
N LEU A 143 3.61 24.20 14.41
CA LEU A 143 3.94 23.06 15.26
C LEU A 143 5.41 23.15 15.74
N PRO A 144 5.69 22.89 17.04
CA PRO A 144 7.02 23.05 17.61
C PRO A 144 7.92 21.86 17.28
N THR A 145 8.28 21.69 16.01
CA THR A 145 9.11 20.58 15.53
C THR A 145 10.51 20.63 16.13
N LYS A 146 11.00 19.49 16.62
CA LYS A 146 12.31 19.36 17.28
C LYS A 146 13.37 18.83 16.32
N TYR A 147 14.37 19.65 16.00
CA TYR A 147 15.51 19.25 15.19
C TYR A 147 16.72 18.85 16.07
N PRO A 148 17.55 17.88 15.65
CA PRO A 148 17.56 17.20 14.35
C PRO A 148 16.57 16.03 14.20
N MET A 149 15.89 15.62 15.28
CA MET A 149 15.06 14.40 15.26
C MET A 149 13.90 14.44 14.27
N HIS A 150 13.33 15.62 13.99
CA HIS A 150 12.27 15.76 12.99
C HIS A 150 12.73 15.49 11.55
N TYR A 151 14.03 15.62 11.25
CA TYR A 151 14.56 15.26 9.92
C TYR A 151 14.37 13.78 9.58
N VAL A 152 14.34 12.90 10.59
CA VAL A 152 14.24 11.45 10.38
C VAL A 152 12.97 11.09 9.61
N PRO A 153 11.75 11.39 10.11
CA PRO A 153 10.53 11.07 9.37
C PRO A 153 10.41 11.87 8.06
N GLU A 154 10.93 13.11 7.97
CA GLU A 154 10.89 13.88 6.72
C GLU A 154 11.65 13.20 5.58
N VAL A 155 12.92 12.85 5.84
CA VAL A 155 13.81 12.25 4.85
C VAL A 155 13.38 10.82 4.56
N LEU A 156 12.94 10.08 5.57
CA LEU A 156 12.44 8.72 5.42
C LEU A 156 11.22 8.67 4.48
N MET A 157 10.24 9.56 4.68
CA MET A 157 9.05 9.59 3.83
C MET A 157 9.36 10.09 2.42
N LEU A 158 10.34 10.98 2.27
CA LEU A 158 10.82 11.41 0.95
C LEU A 158 11.47 10.24 0.22
N ALA A 159 12.38 9.52 0.88
CA ALA A 159 13.05 8.36 0.32
C ALA A 159 12.05 7.27 -0.08
N LEU A 160 11.09 6.93 0.78
CA LEU A 160 10.03 5.95 0.46
C LEU A 160 9.20 6.37 -0.75
N SER A 161 8.84 7.65 -0.86
CA SER A 161 8.08 8.17 -1.99
C SER A 161 8.89 8.07 -3.29
N CYS A 162 10.18 8.45 -3.26
CA CYS A 162 11.06 8.33 -4.41
C CYS A 162 11.30 6.87 -4.82
N LEU A 163 11.48 5.96 -3.86
CA LEU A 163 11.64 4.53 -4.12
C LEU A 163 10.37 3.93 -4.74
N GLY A 164 9.18 4.35 -4.27
CA GLY A 164 7.92 3.88 -4.85
C GLY A 164 7.74 4.37 -6.29
N ILE A 165 8.12 5.61 -6.60
CA ILE A 165 8.14 6.11 -7.98
C ILE A 165 9.11 5.26 -8.83
N ALA A 166 10.34 5.06 -8.33
CA ALA A 166 11.36 4.27 -9.02
C ALA A 166 10.97 2.80 -9.24
N ALA A 167 10.13 2.24 -8.37
CA ALA A 167 9.58 0.88 -8.50
C ALA A 167 8.41 0.77 -9.47
N MET A 168 7.81 1.89 -9.89
CA MET A 168 6.75 1.94 -10.92
C MET A 168 7.26 2.26 -12.33
N MET A 169 8.49 2.76 -12.45
CA MET A 169 9.14 3.12 -13.73
C MET A 169 9.75 1.91 -14.43
#